data_AF-A0A2V8P598-F1
#
_entry.id   AF-A0A2V8P598-F1
#
_cell.length_a   1.000
_cell.length_b   1.000
_cell.length_c   1.000
_cell.angle_alpha   90.00
_cell.angle_beta   90.00
_cell.angle_gamma   90.00
#
_symmetry.space_group_name_H-M   'P 1'
#
loop_
_entity.id
_entity.type
_entity.pdbx_description
1 polymer ?
#
loop_
_entity_poly.entity_id
_entity_poly.type
_entity_poly.pdbx_seq_one_letter_code
_entity_poly.pdbx_strand_id
1 'polypeptide(L)'
;MSWLSFRLMVALGMFFIVLTLFASWLRWRGRLFEKRWLLWIFVFAVAGAFAANELGWVAAEVGRQPWIVHPNVVRDLSGRPVLDTDGFLQYRLEEGLLTRNAISESVGGGEVLGSLLMFGFIYALLFWVWIYVLNEKIKKGPQPVQILDRTTAQSILASTAGRTLHEGSMSEAKEL
;
A
#
# COMPACT_ATOMS: atom_id res chain seq x y z
N MET A 1 1.66 9.92 -21.45
CA MET A 1 1.28 8.87 -20.47
C MET A 1 0.75 9.44 -19.16
N SER A 2 1.23 10.60 -18.66
CA SER A 2 0.77 11.23 -17.41
C SER A 2 -0.73 11.57 -17.36
N TRP A 3 -1.31 12.04 -18.47
CA TRP A 3 -2.70 12.52 -18.50
C TRP A 3 -3.74 11.41 -18.27
N LEU A 4 -3.42 10.17 -18.64
CA LEU A 4 -4.30 9.01 -18.43
C LEU A 4 -4.22 8.49 -16.99
N SER A 5 -3.02 8.37 -16.43
CA SER A 5 -2.81 7.90 -15.06
C SER A 5 -3.52 8.76 -14.03
N PHE A 6 -3.45 10.09 -14.18
CA PHE A 6 -4.16 11.03 -13.29
C PHE A 6 -5.68 10.81 -13.30
N ARG A 7 -6.28 10.67 -14.49
CA ARG A 7 -7.73 10.46 -14.62
C ARG A 7 -8.17 9.11 -14.09
N LEU A 8 -7.39 8.05 -14.35
CA LEU A 8 -7.69 6.72 -13.83
C LEU A 8 -7.63 6.68 -12.31
N MET A 9 -6.62 7.31 -11.70
CA MET A 9 -6.51 7.43 -10.23
C MET A 9 -7.73 8.14 -9.64
N VAL A 10 -8.07 9.32 -10.16
CA VAL A 10 -9.22 10.10 -9.67
C VAL A 10 -10.54 9.33 -9.89
N ALA A 11 -10.72 8.68 -11.04
CA ALA A 11 -11.90 7.90 -11.34
C ALA A 11 -12.06 6.70 -10.39
N LEU A 12 -10.98 5.95 -10.11
CA LEU A 12 -10.97 4.84 -9.15
C LEU A 12 -11.26 5.33 -7.73
N GLY A 13 -10.63 6.43 -7.30
CA GLY A 13 -10.87 7.01 -5.98
C GLY A 13 -12.34 7.42 -5.79
N MET A 14 -12.89 8.18 -6.73
CA MET A 14 -14.30 8.58 -6.70
C MET A 14 -15.25 7.38 -6.76
N PHE A 15 -14.92 6.36 -7.55
CA PHE A 15 -15.67 5.11 -7.61
C PHE A 15 -15.73 4.42 -6.24
N PHE A 16 -14.60 4.28 -5.53
CA PHE A 16 -14.58 3.64 -4.20
C PHE A 16 -15.34 4.44 -3.14
N ILE A 17 -15.31 5.77 -3.20
CA ILE A 17 -16.07 6.64 -2.30
C ILE A 17 -17.58 6.40 -2.51
N VAL A 18 -18.05 6.48 -3.76
CA VAL A 18 -19.47 6.26 -4.09
C VAL A 18 -19.90 4.85 -3.71
N LEU A 19 -19.09 3.84 -4.02
CA LEU A 19 -19.36 2.44 -3.68
C LEU A 19 -19.51 2.25 -2.17
N THR A 20 -18.62 2.85 -1.37
CA THR A 20 -18.64 2.72 0.09
C THR A 20 -19.81 3.46 0.72
N LEU A 21 -20.14 4.65 0.23
CA LEU A 21 -21.32 5.41 0.67
C LEU A 21 -22.61 4.64 0.34
N PHE A 22 -22.72 4.11 -0.88
CA PHE A 22 -23.88 3.32 -1.30
C PHE A 22 -24.04 2.04 -0.47
N ALA A 23 -22.93 1.33 -0.22
CA ALA A 23 -22.95 0.14 0.63
C ALA A 23 -23.28 0.47 2.10
N SER A 24 -22.80 1.59 2.63
CA SER A 24 -23.11 2.03 4.00
C SER A 24 -24.59 2.39 4.14
N TRP A 25 -25.15 3.05 3.13
CA TRP A 25 -26.59 3.32 3.07
C TRP A 25 -27.42 2.02 3.00
N LEU A 26 -27.00 1.05 2.18
CA LEU A 26 -27.67 -0.24 2.06
C LEU A 26 -27.52 -1.11 3.33
N ARG A 27 -26.39 -0.96 4.04
CA ARG A 27 -26.15 -1.57 5.37
C ARG A 27 -27.12 -1.02 6.41
N TRP A 28 -27.32 0.30 6.44
CA TRP A 28 -28.28 0.92 7.36
C TRP A 28 -29.72 0.48 7.06
N ARG A 29 -30.06 0.25 5.78
CA ARG A 29 -31.35 -0.32 5.37
C ARG A 29 -31.52 -1.82 5.62
N GLY A 30 -30.49 -2.52 6.13
CA GLY A 30 -30.52 -3.97 6.37
C GLY A 30 -30.51 -4.85 5.10
N ARG A 31 -30.37 -4.25 3.92
CA ARG A 31 -30.49 -4.93 2.61
C ARG A 31 -29.13 -5.36 2.02
N LEU A 32 -28.03 -5.11 2.71
CA LEU A 32 -26.68 -5.29 2.17
C LEU A 32 -26.40 -6.73 1.74
N PHE A 33 -26.78 -7.70 2.58
CA PHE A 33 -26.50 -9.11 2.34
C PHE A 33 -27.46 -9.76 1.32
N GLU A 34 -28.54 -9.10 0.93
CA GLU A 34 -29.46 -9.59 -0.11
C GLU A 34 -28.88 -9.40 -1.52
N LYS A 35 -28.01 -8.40 -1.73
CA LYS A 35 -27.49 -8.03 -3.05
C LYS A 35 -26.14 -8.70 -3.34
N ARG A 36 -26.20 -9.96 -3.79
CA ARG A 36 -25.01 -10.78 -4.13
C ARG A 36 -24.06 -10.10 -5.13
N TRP A 37 -24.57 -9.33 -6.09
CA TRP A 37 -23.74 -8.59 -7.05
C TRP A 37 -22.86 -7.54 -6.39
N LEU A 38 -23.37 -6.85 -5.36
CA LEU A 38 -22.63 -5.83 -4.63
C LEU A 38 -21.51 -6.45 -3.80
N LEU A 39 -21.76 -7.61 -3.20
CA LEU A 39 -20.73 -8.37 -2.48
C LEU A 39 -19.61 -8.82 -3.41
N TRP A 40 -19.92 -9.26 -4.63
CA TRP A 40 -18.90 -9.58 -5.64
C TRP A 40 -18.04 -8.37 -6.02
N ILE A 41 -18.64 -7.18 -6.14
CA ILE A 41 -17.86 -5.95 -6.36
C ILE A 41 -16.88 -5.71 -5.21
N PHE A 42 -17.28 -5.93 -3.95
CA PHE A 42 -16.37 -5.79 -2.81
C PHE A 42 -15.20 -6.78 -2.82
N VAL A 43 -15.41 -8.00 -3.33
CA VAL A 43 -14.32 -8.97 -3.51
C VAL A 43 -13.28 -8.44 -4.50
N PHE A 44 -13.73 -7.92 -5.65
CA PHE A 44 -12.82 -7.35 -6.65
C PHE A 44 -12.26 -5.99 -6.27
N ALA A 45 -12.94 -5.25 -5.40
CA ALA A 45 -12.52 -3.94 -4.91
C ALA A 45 -11.16 -3.99 -4.20
N VAL A 46 -10.80 -5.11 -3.58
CA VAL A 46 -9.47 -5.29 -2.95
C VAL A 46 -8.35 -5.17 -3.99
N ALA A 47 -8.48 -5.86 -5.13
CA ALA A 47 -7.51 -5.75 -6.22
C ALA A 47 -7.53 -4.35 -6.87
N GLY A 48 -8.73 -3.77 -7.02
CA GLY A 48 -8.88 -2.41 -7.54
C GLY A 48 -8.25 -1.34 -6.64
N ALA A 49 -8.30 -1.51 -5.32
CA ALA A 49 -7.68 -0.60 -4.36
C ALA A 49 -6.15 -0.67 -4.46
N PHE A 50 -5.58 -1.87 -4.62
CA PHE A 50 -4.16 -2.04 -4.88
C PHE A 50 -3.74 -1.33 -6.18
N ALA A 51 -4.48 -1.56 -7.27
CA ALA A 51 -4.21 -0.90 -8.55
C ALA A 51 -4.31 0.63 -8.46
N ALA A 52 -5.29 1.15 -7.71
CA ALA A 52 -5.43 2.60 -7.48
C ALA A 52 -4.25 3.18 -6.70
N ASN A 53 -3.70 2.43 -5.73
CA ASN A 53 -2.52 2.82 -4.98
C ASN A 53 -1.29 2.92 -5.89
N GLU A 54 -1.03 1.90 -6.71
CA GLU A 54 0.09 1.91 -7.68
C GLU A 54 -0.05 3.05 -8.69
N LEU A 55 -1.25 3.29 -9.21
CA LEU A 55 -1.51 4.39 -10.15
C LEU A 55 -1.27 5.77 -9.51
N GLY A 56 -1.53 5.91 -8.22
CA GLY A 56 -1.25 7.15 -7.48
C GLY A 56 0.24 7.44 -7.35
N TRP A 57 1.03 6.42 -7.01
CA TRP A 57 2.50 6.52 -6.99
C TRP A 57 3.06 6.88 -8.35
N VAL A 58 2.63 6.16 -9.41
CA VAL A 58 3.05 6.44 -10.78
C VAL A 58 2.70 7.87 -11.20
N ALA A 59 1.50 8.36 -10.84
CA ALA A 59 1.11 9.74 -11.15
C ALA A 59 1.99 10.76 -10.44
N ALA A 60 2.38 10.51 -9.18
CA ALA A 60 3.28 11.38 -8.42
C ALA A 60 4.72 11.34 -8.96
N GLU A 61 5.22 10.16 -9.31
CA GLU A 61 6.60 9.95 -9.77
C GLU A 61 6.81 10.48 -11.19
N VAL A 62 5.89 10.16 -12.11
CA VAL A 62 5.92 10.68 -13.47
C VAL A 62 5.61 12.18 -13.49
N GLY A 63 4.78 12.67 -12.55
CA GLY A 63 4.49 14.09 -12.41
C GLY A 63 5.69 14.94 -11.97
N ARG A 64 6.67 14.35 -11.27
CA ARG A 64 7.89 15.04 -10.83
C ARG A 64 8.97 15.09 -11.91
N GLN A 65 8.88 14.25 -12.94
CA GLN A 65 9.79 14.27 -14.09
C GLN A 65 9.68 15.63 -14.82
N PRO A 66 10.79 16.24 -15.29
CA PRO A 66 12.12 15.65 -15.50
C PRO A 66 13.09 15.76 -14.30
N TRP A 67 12.65 16.28 -13.16
CA TRP A 67 13.51 16.60 -12.02
C TRP A 67 13.48 15.48 -10.97
N ILE A 68 14.65 15.12 -10.44
CA ILE A 68 14.74 14.30 -9.21
C ILE A 68 14.73 15.23 -8.01
N VAL A 69 15.57 16.28 -8.06
CA VAL A 69 15.60 17.35 -7.07
C VAL A 69 15.18 18.63 -7.79
N HIS A 70 14.10 19.26 -7.29
CA HIS A 70 13.63 20.51 -7.85
C HIS A 70 14.58 21.66 -7.45
N PRO A 71 14.96 22.53 -8.38
CA PRO A 71 15.81 23.68 -8.06
C PRO A 71 15.12 24.59 -7.05
N ASN A 72 15.87 25.12 -6.10
CA ASN A 72 15.33 26.07 -5.12
C ASN A 72 15.10 27.44 -5.77
N VAL A 73 14.18 28.19 -5.17
CA VAL A 73 13.95 29.59 -5.53
C VAL A 73 15.05 30.45 -4.92
N VAL A 74 15.62 31.36 -5.72
CA VAL A 74 16.59 32.34 -5.25
C VAL A 74 15.87 33.27 -4.28
N ARG A 75 16.42 33.43 -3.08
CA ARG A 75 15.91 34.34 -2.05
C ARG A 75 16.94 35.42 -1.76
N ASP A 76 16.47 36.63 -1.50
CA ASP A 76 17.32 37.74 -1.06
C ASP A 76 17.79 37.54 0.40
N LEU A 77 18.67 38.43 0.87
CA LEU A 77 19.16 38.45 2.26
C LEU A 77 18.02 38.66 3.29
N SER A 78 16.84 39.10 2.85
CA SER A 78 15.65 39.32 3.66
C SER A 78 14.68 38.11 3.62
N GLY A 79 15.02 37.02 2.92
CA GLY A 79 14.22 35.81 2.77
C GLY A 79 13.09 35.88 1.72
N ARG A 80 12.93 37.00 1.01
CA ARG A 80 11.91 37.18 -0.04
C ARG A 80 12.39 36.54 -1.35
N PRO A 81 11.50 35.92 -2.13
CA PRO A 81 11.87 35.36 -3.42
C PRO A 81 12.29 36.47 -4.38
N VAL A 82 13.45 36.29 -5.02
CA VAL A 82 13.94 37.21 -6.06
C VAL A 82 13.14 36.95 -7.33
N LEU A 83 12.51 38.01 -7.83
CA LEU A 83 11.76 38.00 -9.07
C LEU A 83 12.68 38.49 -10.19
N ASP A 84 12.64 37.81 -11.33
CA ASP A 84 13.29 38.26 -12.54
C ASP A 84 12.63 39.54 -13.07
N THR A 85 13.25 40.18 -14.06
CA THR A 85 12.80 41.42 -14.71
C THR A 85 11.37 41.31 -15.26
N ASP A 86 10.95 40.08 -15.60
CA ASP A 86 9.61 39.75 -16.09
C ASP A 86 8.60 39.37 -14.98
N GLY A 87 8.98 39.47 -13.70
CA GLY A 87 8.14 39.15 -12.56
C GLY A 87 8.00 37.65 -12.27
N PHE A 88 8.84 36.79 -12.87
CA PHE A 88 8.87 35.35 -12.57
C PHE A 88 9.84 35.02 -11.43
N LEU A 89 9.55 33.96 -10.68
CA LEU A 89 10.45 33.47 -9.64
C LEU A 89 11.76 33.00 -10.28
N GLN A 90 12.88 33.50 -9.78
CA GLN A 90 14.19 33.05 -10.23
C GLN A 90 14.55 31.73 -9.55
N TYR A 91 14.81 30.68 -10.34
CA TYR A 91 15.23 29.37 -9.82
C TYR A 91 16.73 29.17 -10.01
N ARG A 92 17.40 28.59 -9.02
CA ARG A 92 18.80 28.22 -9.15
C ARG A 92 18.92 26.82 -9.75
N LEU A 93 18.95 26.76 -11.07
CA LEU A 93 19.00 25.51 -11.84
C LEU A 93 20.26 24.67 -11.52
N GLU A 94 21.34 25.31 -11.06
CA GLU A 94 22.58 24.65 -10.65
C GLU A 94 22.41 23.73 -9.43
N GLU A 95 21.44 24.02 -8.55
CA GLU A 95 21.12 23.17 -7.39
C GLU A 95 20.08 22.09 -7.73
N GLY A 96 19.46 22.15 -8.91
CA GLY A 96 18.53 21.14 -9.38
C GLY A 96 19.24 19.95 -10.01
N LEU A 97 18.74 18.73 -9.76
CA LEU A 97 19.25 17.51 -10.38
C LEU A 97 18.23 16.93 -11.36
N LEU A 98 18.60 16.89 -12.64
CA LEU A 98 17.81 16.27 -13.69
C LEU A 98 17.93 14.75 -13.67
N THR A 99 16.83 14.06 -13.97
CA THR A 99 16.78 12.59 -14.01
C THR A 99 17.81 11.99 -14.95
N ARG A 100 18.08 12.64 -16.10
CA ARG A 100 19.09 12.19 -17.07
C ARG A 100 20.54 12.26 -16.57
N ASN A 101 20.82 13.12 -15.59
CA ASN A 101 22.16 13.35 -15.07
C ASN A 101 22.40 12.57 -13.77
N ALA A 102 21.42 11.82 -13.30
CA ALA A 102 21.41 11.14 -12.00
C ALA A 102 21.57 9.62 -12.16
N ILE A 103 22.52 9.20 -12.99
CA ILE A 103 22.78 7.79 -13.30
C ILE A 103 24.24 7.50 -12.97
N SER A 104 24.53 6.35 -12.36
CA SER A 104 25.90 5.96 -12.00
C SER A 104 26.63 5.41 -13.23
N GLU A 105 27.70 6.08 -13.68
CA GLU A 105 28.54 5.63 -14.81
C GLU A 105 29.37 4.37 -14.50
N SER A 106 29.43 3.93 -13.25
CA SER A 106 30.28 2.85 -12.77
C SER A 106 29.73 1.43 -12.98
N VAL A 107 28.52 1.26 -13.49
CA VAL A 107 27.87 -0.05 -13.67
C VAL A 107 27.48 -0.25 -15.12
N GLY A 108 27.95 -1.33 -15.73
CA GLY A 108 27.66 -1.63 -17.13
C GLY A 108 26.20 -2.07 -17.33
N GLY A 109 25.64 -1.84 -18.52
CA GLY A 109 24.25 -2.23 -18.83
C GLY A 109 23.95 -3.72 -18.61
N GLY A 110 24.96 -4.59 -18.74
CA GLY A 110 24.83 -6.02 -18.45
C GLY A 110 24.61 -6.35 -16.97
N GLU A 111 25.22 -5.61 -16.04
CA GLU A 111 25.04 -5.78 -14.60
C GLU A 111 23.67 -5.28 -14.13
N VAL A 112 23.19 -4.18 -14.72
CA VAL A 112 21.83 -3.68 -14.49
C VAL A 112 20.80 -4.71 -14.95
N LEU A 113 20.99 -5.31 -16.13
CA LEU A 113 20.08 -6.35 -16.61
C LEU A 113 20.14 -7.61 -15.74
N GLY A 114 21.34 -8.05 -15.36
CA GLY A 114 21.53 -9.22 -14.49
C GLY A 114 20.85 -9.05 -13.14
N SER A 115 21.01 -7.88 -12.49
CA SER A 115 20.34 -7.58 -11.23
C SER A 115 18.82 -7.45 -11.40
N LEU A 116 18.34 -6.81 -12.47
CA LEU A 116 16.91 -6.69 -12.78
C LEU A 116 16.24 -8.07 -12.96
N LEU A 117 16.90 -8.99 -13.66
CA LEU A 117 16.41 -10.36 -13.83
C LEU A 117 16.43 -11.15 -12.51
N MET A 118 17.50 -11.04 -11.73
CA MET A 118 17.62 -11.71 -10.44
C MET A 118 16.55 -11.24 -9.45
N PHE A 119 16.37 -9.92 -9.28
CA PHE A 119 15.32 -9.37 -8.44
C PHE A 119 13.92 -9.68 -8.99
N GLY A 120 13.72 -9.59 -10.30
CA GLY A 120 12.47 -9.97 -10.94
C GLY A 120 12.07 -11.42 -10.67
N PHE A 121 13.04 -12.34 -10.75
CA PHE A 121 12.82 -13.76 -10.43
C PHE A 121 12.49 -13.97 -8.95
N ILE A 122 13.24 -13.34 -8.04
CA ILE A 122 12.97 -13.43 -6.59
C ILE A 122 11.57 -12.91 -6.26
N TYR A 123 11.19 -11.75 -6.81
CA TYR A 123 9.86 -11.18 -6.59
C TYR A 123 8.74 -12.03 -7.19
N ALA A 124 8.96 -12.67 -8.34
CA ALA A 124 7.99 -13.61 -8.90
C ALA A 124 7.79 -14.84 -8.00
N LEU A 125 8.88 -15.39 -7.44
CA LEU A 125 8.81 -16.52 -6.51
C LEU A 125 8.10 -16.12 -5.21
N LEU A 126 8.45 -14.98 -4.63
CA LEU A 126 7.79 -14.45 -3.43
C LEU A 126 6.30 -14.21 -3.67
N PHE A 127 5.93 -13.64 -4.83
CA PHE A 127 4.54 -13.45 -5.21
C PHE A 127 3.79 -14.78 -5.33
N TRP A 128 4.43 -15.81 -5.89
CA TRP A 128 3.85 -17.15 -5.98
C TRP A 128 3.62 -17.78 -4.60
N VAL A 129 4.61 -17.70 -3.70
CA VAL A 129 4.48 -18.15 -2.31
C VAL A 129 3.37 -17.38 -1.60
N TRP A 130 3.29 -16.07 -1.81
CA TRP A 130 2.22 -15.24 -1.25
C TRP A 130 0.83 -15.69 -1.72
N ILE A 131 0.64 -15.95 -3.02
CA ILE A 131 -0.62 -16.50 -3.57
C ILE A 131 -0.93 -17.88 -2.96
N TYR A 132 0.07 -18.76 -2.86
CA TYR A 132 -0.08 -20.08 -2.27
C TYR A 132 -0.57 -19.98 -0.82
N VAL A 133 0.11 -19.19 0.01
CA VAL A 133 -0.25 -18.98 1.43
C VAL A 133 -1.62 -18.33 1.55
N LEU A 134 -1.93 -17.33 0.72
CA LEU A 134 -3.22 -16.66 0.71
C LEU A 134 -4.35 -17.64 0.40
N ASN A 135 -4.19 -18.48 -0.61
CA ASN A 135 -5.17 -19.52 -0.97
C ASN A 135 -5.33 -20.56 0.14
N GLU A 136 -4.23 -20.99 0.76
CA GLU A 136 -4.24 -21.93 1.88
C GLU A 136 -4.98 -21.33 3.09
N LYS A 137 -4.73 -20.07 3.43
CA LYS A 137 -5.38 -19.37 4.54
C LYS A 137 -6.86 -19.10 4.30
N ILE A 138 -7.24 -18.73 3.07
CA ILE A 138 -8.65 -18.53 2.69
C ILE A 138 -9.43 -19.85 2.82
N LYS A 139 -8.84 -20.98 2.42
CA LYS A 139 -9.48 -22.31 2.51
C LYS A 139 -9.59 -22.86 3.92
N LYS A 140 -8.60 -22.62 4.78
CA LYS A 140 -8.64 -23.09 6.19
C LYS A 140 -9.77 -22.43 7.00
N GLY A 141 -10.28 -21.28 6.54
CA GLY A 141 -11.35 -20.54 7.22
C GLY A 141 -10.92 -19.98 8.59
N PRO A 142 -11.72 -19.09 9.18
CA PRO A 142 -11.48 -18.64 10.55
C PRO A 142 -11.66 -19.82 11.51
N GLN A 143 -10.75 -20.00 12.46
CA GLN A 143 -10.92 -20.99 13.51
C GLN A 143 -12.21 -20.67 14.27
N PRO A 144 -13.02 -21.68 14.63
CA PRO A 144 -14.22 -21.46 15.42
C PRO A 144 -13.79 -20.77 16.72
N VAL A 145 -14.30 -19.56 16.92
CA VAL A 145 -14.10 -18.83 18.17
C VAL A 145 -14.67 -19.71 19.26
N GLN A 146 -13.83 -20.21 20.17
CA GLN A 146 -14.30 -20.86 21.37
C GLN A 146 -15.10 -19.82 22.15
N ILE A 147 -16.42 -19.93 22.07
CA ILE A 147 -17.33 -19.18 22.92
C ILE A 147 -17.14 -19.79 24.31
N LEU A 148 -16.24 -19.20 25.10
CA LEU A 148 -16.16 -19.50 26.51
C LEU A 148 -17.52 -19.13 27.10
N ASP A 149 -18.26 -20.14 27.55
CA ASP A 149 -19.53 -19.97 28.22
C ASP A 149 -19.25 -19.27 29.56
N ARG A 150 -19.29 -17.93 29.55
CA ARG A 150 -18.95 -17.07 30.70
C ARG A 150 -20.02 -17.09 31.80
N THR A 151 -20.89 -18.08 31.81
CA THR A 151 -22.05 -18.15 32.69
C THR A 151 -21.76 -18.93 33.98
N THR A 152 -20.63 -19.63 34.07
CA THR A 152 -20.27 -20.44 35.26
C THR A 152 -19.10 -19.81 36.02
N ALA A 153 -19.23 -19.68 37.35
CA ALA A 153 -18.15 -19.22 38.25
C ALA A 153 -16.84 -20.02 38.11
N GLN A 154 -16.95 -21.29 37.69
CA GLN A 154 -15.82 -22.14 37.33
C GLN A 154 -15.02 -21.61 36.12
N SER A 155 -15.66 -20.92 35.16
CA SER A 155 -14.98 -20.33 33.99
C SER A 155 -14.09 -19.15 34.37
N ILE A 156 -14.50 -18.34 35.36
CA ILE A 156 -13.69 -17.22 35.86
C ILE A 156 -12.47 -17.75 36.61
N LEU A 157 -12.66 -18.77 37.46
CA LEU A 157 -11.57 -19.43 38.17
C LEU A 157 -10.61 -20.16 37.21
N ALA A 158 -11.13 -20.86 36.20
CA ALA A 158 -10.33 -21.52 35.16
C ALA A 158 -9.56 -20.52 34.28
N SER A 159 -10.14 -19.36 33.94
CA SER A 159 -9.46 -18.30 33.18
C SER A 159 -8.33 -17.62 33.97
N THR A 160 -8.45 -17.62 35.30
CA THR A 160 -7.42 -17.10 36.20
C THR A 160 -6.29 -18.11 36.38
N ALA A 161 -6.62 -19.40 36.49
CA ALA A 161 -5.65 -20.49 36.56
C ALA A 161 -4.92 -20.76 35.22
N GLY A 162 -5.58 -20.55 34.08
CA GLY A 162 -4.97 -20.69 32.76
C GLY A 162 -3.96 -19.57 32.43
N ARG A 163 -4.16 -18.37 32.98
CA ARG A 163 -3.22 -17.25 32.81
C ARG A 163 -1.89 -17.47 33.51
N THR A 164 -1.88 -18.15 34.66
CA THR A 164 -0.64 -18.42 35.42
C THR A 164 0.18 -19.56 34.82
N LEU A 165 -0.42 -20.44 34.00
CA LEU A 165 0.29 -21.55 33.34
C LEU A 165 0.88 -21.18 31.97
N HIS A 166 0.45 -20.07 31.35
CA HIS A 166 0.89 -19.68 30.00
C HIS A 166 2.23 -18.93 29.95
N GLU A 167 2.81 -18.55 31.09
CA GLU A 167 4.16 -17.95 31.14
C GLU A 167 5.30 -18.97 31.07
N GLY A 168 5.02 -20.28 31.15
CA GLY A 168 6.04 -21.35 31.18
C GLY A 168 6.34 -22.06 29.85
N SER A 169 5.53 -21.88 28.80
CA SER A 169 5.57 -22.74 27.61
C SER A 169 6.22 -22.06 26.39
N MET A 170 7.41 -21.47 26.56
CA MET A 170 8.23 -21.00 25.42
C MET A 170 9.62 -21.66 25.34
N SER A 171 9.95 -22.63 26.19
CA SER A 171 11.24 -23.34 26.17
C SER A 171 11.21 -24.76 25.55
N GLU A 172 10.04 -25.33 25.25
CA GLU A 172 9.94 -26.74 24.84
C GLU A 172 9.76 -26.99 23.33
N ALA A 173 9.97 -25.98 22.48
CA ALA A 173 9.93 -26.13 21.03
C ALA A 173 11.32 -26.25 20.41
N LYS A 174 12.21 -27.08 20.99
CA LYS A 174 13.54 -27.32 20.39
C LYS A 174 14.03 -28.77 20.34
N GLU A 175 13.24 -29.78 20.68
CA GLU A 175 13.61 -31.17 20.33
C GLU A 175 12.36 -31.95 19.91
N LEU A 176 12.22 -32.12 18.59
CA LEU A 176 11.87 -33.35 17.85
C LEU A 176 11.66 -33.02 16.37
#